data_AF-A0A835UY38-F1
#
_entry.id   AF-A0A835UY38-F1
#
_cell.length_a   1.000
_cell.length_b   1.000
_cell.length_c   1.000
_cell.angle_alpha   90.00
_cell.angle_beta   90.00
_cell.angle_gamma   90.00
#
_symmetry.space_group_name_H-M   'P 1'
#
loop_
_entity.id
_entity.type
_entity.pdbx_description
1 polymer ?
#
loop_
_entity_poly.entity_id
_entity_poly.type
_entity_poly.pdbx_seq_one_letter_code
_entity_poly.pdbx_strand_id
1 'polypeptide(L)'
;MHRMATLLLPQSANGTFGHGVLGLTKEVPFLHLGSVQKLPNHGIHILRSCRKQLVIAKDARRVDVLCERLSLSDKILKGTENYKELHNIVKAAVKKLKKEVGSLDKVSAVAARGIVNRLACGSEIQKLCSFAVESIDSMLSIPGPQTFCILFEDISPTSVVVSLHSRDEAFDESIIGCTIWHRSFEAMDYSDEPTCIILRPDTRIMISGLIPSTEYFFRAAPFSNTKEFGRWESRCFTQDPNGTRGKVPDLNYISLSLKKEQENGNNQTSSKRTLKETLRTRVMSMG
;
A
#
# COMPACT_ATOMS: atom_id res chain seq x y z
N MET A 1 69.27 -17.14 -3.36
CA MET A 1 69.63 -15.75 -3.04
C MET A 1 69.24 -14.86 -4.21
N HIS A 2 68.33 -13.92 -3.94
CA HIS A 2 67.85 -12.75 -4.71
C HIS A 2 68.16 -12.59 -6.21
N ARG A 3 67.10 -12.34 -6.99
CA ARG A 3 66.79 -11.03 -7.66
C ARG A 3 65.47 -11.17 -8.46
N MET A 4 64.39 -10.51 -8.05
CA MET A 4 63.93 -9.18 -8.55
C MET A 4 63.72 -9.17 -10.07
N ALA A 5 62.46 -9.19 -10.51
CA ALA A 5 62.06 -8.85 -11.87
C ALA A 5 60.94 -7.80 -11.82
N THR A 6 61.27 -6.67 -12.40
CA THR A 6 60.60 -5.37 -12.43
C THR A 6 59.39 -5.36 -13.36
N LEU A 7 58.34 -4.64 -12.93
CA LEU A 7 57.20 -4.22 -13.73
C LEU A 7 57.62 -3.27 -14.87
N LEU A 8 57.18 -3.54 -16.09
CA LEU A 8 57.11 -2.56 -17.18
C LEU A 8 55.77 -2.74 -17.93
N LEU A 9 54.97 -1.67 -17.91
CA LEU A 9 53.85 -1.42 -18.82
C LEU A 9 54.34 -1.43 -20.28
N PRO A 10 53.40 -1.59 -21.22
CA PRO A 10 53.32 -0.55 -22.24
C PRO A 10 51.89 -0.08 -22.51
N GLN A 11 51.79 1.22 -22.78
CA GLN A 11 50.68 1.83 -23.50
C GLN A 11 50.73 1.46 -24.99
N SER A 12 49.57 1.47 -25.65
CA SER A 12 49.28 2.37 -26.79
C SER A 12 48.14 1.85 -27.68
N ALA A 13 47.37 2.81 -28.23
CA ALA A 13 46.88 2.87 -29.61
C ALA A 13 45.35 2.96 -29.81
N ASN A 14 44.91 4.20 -29.98
CA ASN A 14 44.04 4.76 -31.02
C ASN A 14 43.17 3.83 -31.90
N GLY A 15 41.90 4.23 -32.07
CA GLY A 15 41.04 3.86 -33.20
C GLY A 15 39.75 4.69 -33.25
N THR A 16 39.70 5.64 -34.17
CA THR A 16 38.57 6.54 -34.50
C THR A 16 37.69 5.95 -35.62
N PHE A 17 36.50 6.55 -35.84
CA PHE A 17 35.42 6.27 -36.84
C PHE A 17 34.40 5.19 -36.44
N GLY A 18 33.08 5.35 -36.53
CA GLY A 18 32.20 6.39 -37.11
C GLY A 18 30.85 5.75 -37.45
N HIS A 19 29.78 6.54 -37.49
CA HIS A 19 28.39 6.24 -37.93
C HIS A 19 27.40 5.49 -37.00
N GLY A 20 26.63 6.30 -36.27
CA GLY A 20 25.18 6.45 -36.44
C GLY A 20 24.28 5.21 -36.49
N VAL A 21 23.54 4.97 -35.41
CA VAL A 21 22.18 4.40 -35.47
C VAL A 21 21.27 5.14 -34.49
N LEU A 22 20.21 5.75 -35.04
CA LEU A 22 19.03 6.23 -34.35
C LEU A 22 18.46 5.11 -33.48
N GLY A 23 18.53 5.25 -32.15
CA GLY A 23 17.86 4.37 -31.20
C GLY A 23 17.00 5.21 -30.28
N LEU A 24 15.71 5.32 -30.61
CA LEU A 24 14.65 5.90 -29.80
C LEU A 24 14.68 5.30 -28.38
N THR A 25 15.34 5.99 -27.44
CA THR A 25 15.06 5.82 -26.02
C THR A 25 13.71 6.47 -25.74
N LYS A 26 12.64 5.71 -25.97
CA LYS A 26 11.36 6.01 -25.34
C LYS A 26 11.55 5.73 -23.85
N GLU A 27 11.98 6.78 -23.16
CA GLU A 27 11.74 7.03 -21.74
C GLU A 27 10.34 6.49 -21.41
N VAL A 28 10.29 5.40 -20.65
CA VAL A 28 9.04 4.92 -20.07
C VAL A 28 8.74 5.90 -18.94
N PRO A 29 7.63 6.66 -18.99
CA PRO A 29 7.36 7.62 -17.93
C PRO A 29 7.18 6.86 -16.62
N PHE A 30 8.11 7.11 -15.71
CA PHE A 30 7.99 6.81 -14.29
C PHE A 30 6.62 7.29 -13.83
N LEU A 31 5.70 6.34 -13.61
CA LEU A 31 4.41 6.67 -13.02
C LEU A 31 4.68 7.14 -11.59
N HIS A 32 4.48 8.43 -11.43
CA HIS A 32 4.45 9.16 -10.17
C HIS A 32 3.65 8.36 -9.13
N LEU A 33 4.31 7.99 -8.02
CA LEU A 33 3.66 7.42 -6.84
C LEU A 33 2.69 8.47 -6.25
N GLY A 34 1.49 8.50 -6.80
CA GLY A 34 0.37 9.27 -6.30
C GLY A 34 -0.48 8.44 -5.34
N SER A 35 -0.58 8.92 -4.11
CA SER A 35 -1.63 8.61 -3.13
C SER A 35 -1.61 7.21 -2.50
N VAL A 36 -1.21 7.18 -1.22
CA VAL A 36 -1.46 6.06 -0.29
C VAL A 36 -2.98 5.83 -0.20
N GLN A 37 -3.47 4.87 -0.96
CA GLN A 37 -4.90 4.58 -1.07
C GLN A 37 -5.35 3.80 0.16
N LYS A 38 -6.36 4.36 0.82
CA LYS A 38 -7.11 3.81 1.97
C LYS A 38 -7.49 2.35 1.67
N LEU A 39 -6.87 1.39 2.36
CA LEU A 39 -7.21 -0.03 2.28
C LEU A 39 -8.23 -0.36 3.37
N PRO A 40 -9.51 -0.61 3.04
CA PRO A 40 -10.44 -1.19 4.01
C PRO A 40 -9.97 -2.61 4.35
N ASN A 41 -10.08 -2.99 5.61
CA ASN A 41 -9.44 -4.17 6.18
C ASN A 41 -9.88 -5.53 5.58
N HIS A 42 -11.11 -5.63 5.07
CA HIS A 42 -11.54 -6.79 4.26
C HIS A 42 -10.70 -6.92 2.96
N GLY A 43 -10.17 -5.80 2.47
CA GLY A 43 -9.37 -5.71 1.26
C GLY A 43 -7.99 -6.37 1.37
N ILE A 44 -7.34 -6.36 2.54
CA ILE A 44 -6.02 -6.99 2.71
C ILE A 44 -6.11 -8.51 2.61
N HIS A 45 -7.17 -9.14 3.15
CA HIS A 45 -7.39 -10.58 3.00
C HIS A 45 -7.66 -10.97 1.54
N ILE A 46 -8.41 -10.13 0.81
CA ILE A 46 -8.61 -10.27 -0.64
C ILE A 46 -7.27 -10.20 -1.37
N LEU A 47 -6.43 -9.20 -1.08
CA LEU A 47 -5.12 -9.03 -1.69
C LEU A 47 -4.18 -10.21 -1.38
N ARG A 48 -4.09 -10.66 -0.13
CA ARG A 48 -3.29 -11.83 0.28
C ARG A 48 -3.74 -13.11 -0.42
N SER A 49 -5.05 -13.36 -0.46
CA SER A 49 -5.63 -14.52 -1.13
C SER A 49 -5.38 -14.48 -2.64
N CYS A 50 -5.61 -13.33 -3.27
CA CYS A 50 -5.33 -13.12 -4.69
C CYS A 50 -3.85 -13.29 -5.02
N ARG A 51 -2.95 -12.74 -4.20
CA ARG A 51 -1.50 -12.89 -4.34
C ARG A 51 -1.09 -14.36 -4.36
N LYS A 52 -1.61 -15.16 -3.43
CA LYS A 52 -1.34 -16.61 -3.36
C LYS A 52 -1.73 -17.30 -4.68
N GLN A 53 -2.90 -17.00 -5.23
CA GLN A 53 -3.33 -17.57 -6.50
C GLN A 53 -2.44 -17.12 -7.67
N LEU A 54 -2.08 -15.83 -7.72
CA LEU A 54 -1.27 -15.27 -8.80
C LEU A 54 0.18 -15.75 -8.79
N VAL A 55 0.78 -15.98 -7.61
CA VAL A 55 2.12 -16.61 -7.51
C VAL A 55 2.08 -18.02 -8.10
N ILE A 56 1.07 -18.81 -7.77
CA ILE A 56 0.92 -20.16 -8.35
C ILE A 56 0.68 -20.08 -9.86
N ALA A 57 -0.14 -19.13 -10.33
CA ALA A 57 -0.40 -18.92 -11.76
C ALA A 57 0.87 -18.53 -12.54
N LYS A 58 1.67 -17.61 -11.97
CA LYS A 58 2.95 -17.16 -12.55
C LYS A 58 3.91 -18.32 -12.77
N ASP A 59 4.02 -19.22 -11.80
CA ASP A 59 4.94 -20.37 -11.84
C ASP A 59 4.30 -21.64 -12.42
N ALA A 60 3.06 -21.57 -12.89
CA ALA A 60 2.33 -22.72 -13.42
C ALA A 60 2.97 -23.25 -14.71
N ARG A 61 3.25 -24.55 -14.73
CA ARG A 61 3.76 -25.26 -15.91
C ARG A 61 2.65 -25.91 -16.72
N ARG A 62 1.56 -26.32 -16.05
CA ARG A 62 0.40 -26.95 -16.67
C ARG A 62 -0.70 -25.93 -16.93
N VAL A 63 -1.38 -26.07 -18.06
CA VAL A 63 -2.43 -25.16 -18.51
C VAL A 63 -3.68 -25.22 -17.64
N ASP A 64 -4.05 -26.40 -17.13
CA ASP A 64 -5.20 -26.53 -16.21
C ASP A 64 -4.99 -25.76 -14.90
N VAL A 65 -3.81 -25.89 -14.29
CA VAL A 65 -3.43 -25.14 -13.08
C VAL A 65 -3.48 -23.64 -13.36
N LEU A 66 -2.94 -23.19 -14.50
CA LEU A 66 -2.98 -21.78 -14.88
C LEU A 66 -4.43 -21.27 -15.01
N CYS A 67 -5.31 -22.04 -15.67
CA CYS A 67 -6.72 -21.70 -15.85
C CYS A 67 -7.46 -21.59 -14.51
N GLU A 68 -7.28 -22.59 -13.64
CA GLU A 68 -7.91 -22.62 -12.31
C GLU A 68 -7.51 -21.40 -11.49
N ARG A 69 -6.20 -21.12 -11.39
CA ARG A 69 -5.66 -20.04 -10.55
C ARG A 69 -6.05 -18.66 -11.05
N LEU A 70 -6.07 -18.44 -12.37
CA LEU A 70 -6.54 -17.17 -12.95
C LEU A 70 -8.05 -16.98 -12.79
N SER A 71 -8.85 -18.04 -12.99
CA SER A 71 -10.30 -18.00 -12.77
C SER A 71 -10.62 -17.64 -11.31
N LEU A 72 -9.90 -18.25 -10.36
CA LEU A 72 -10.07 -17.96 -8.94
C LEU A 72 -9.63 -16.52 -8.59
N SER A 73 -8.52 -16.04 -9.15
CA SER A 73 -8.05 -14.66 -8.95
C SER A 73 -9.08 -13.63 -9.46
N ASP A 74 -9.66 -13.86 -10.64
CA ASP A 74 -10.72 -13.00 -11.20
C ASP A 74 -11.98 -12.99 -10.32
N LYS A 75 -12.36 -14.15 -9.78
CA LYS A 75 -13.50 -14.29 -8.85
C LYS A 75 -13.24 -13.58 -7.51
N ILE A 76 -12.03 -13.67 -6.96
CA ILE A 76 -11.65 -13.01 -5.70
C ILE A 76 -11.74 -11.49 -5.82
N LEU A 77 -11.33 -10.92 -6.96
CA LEU A 77 -11.33 -9.48 -7.19
C LEU A 77 -12.69 -8.95 -7.69
N LYS A 78 -13.61 -9.83 -8.07
CA LYS A 78 -14.92 -9.45 -8.63
C LYS A 78 -15.74 -8.68 -7.60
N GLY A 79 -16.24 -7.52 -8.02
CA GLY A 79 -17.08 -6.66 -7.17
C GLY A 79 -16.29 -5.82 -6.16
N THR A 80 -14.95 -5.84 -6.21
CA THR A 80 -14.12 -4.97 -5.37
C THR A 80 -14.00 -3.58 -6.01
N GLU A 81 -14.41 -2.53 -5.30
CA GLU A 81 -14.34 -1.16 -5.82
C GLU A 81 -12.93 -0.56 -5.75
N ASN A 82 -12.12 -1.01 -4.80
CA ASN A 82 -10.79 -0.47 -4.51
C ASN A 82 -9.66 -1.08 -5.36
N TYR A 83 -9.90 -2.21 -6.02
CA TYR A 83 -8.86 -2.96 -6.76
C TYR A 83 -9.16 -3.06 -8.25
N LYS A 84 -9.85 -2.07 -8.82
CA LYS A 84 -10.25 -2.09 -10.24
C LYS A 84 -9.05 -2.25 -11.18
N GLU A 85 -7.95 -1.56 -10.89
CA GLU A 85 -6.75 -1.65 -11.75
C GLU A 85 -6.09 -3.03 -11.68
N LEU A 86 -5.94 -3.57 -10.47
CA LEU A 86 -5.49 -4.96 -10.29
C LEU A 86 -6.43 -5.96 -10.99
N HIS A 87 -7.73 -5.76 -10.86
CA HIS A 87 -8.73 -6.61 -11.51
C HIS A 87 -8.64 -6.53 -13.03
N ASN A 88 -8.33 -5.36 -13.60
CA ASN A 88 -8.13 -5.18 -15.03
C ASN A 88 -6.94 -5.98 -15.56
N ILE A 89 -5.82 -6.00 -14.83
CA ILE A 89 -4.63 -6.81 -15.17
C ILE A 89 -5.01 -8.31 -15.20
N VAL A 90 -5.70 -8.79 -14.16
CA VAL A 90 -6.14 -10.18 -14.07
C VAL A 90 -7.15 -10.51 -15.19
N LYS A 91 -8.10 -9.62 -15.48
CA LYS A 91 -9.04 -9.78 -16.61
C LYS A 91 -8.36 -9.82 -17.96
N ALA A 92 -7.31 -9.02 -18.16
CA ALA A 92 -6.53 -9.05 -19.39
C ALA A 92 -5.85 -10.40 -19.59
N ALA A 93 -5.26 -10.96 -18.53
CA ALA A 93 -4.67 -12.30 -18.54
C ALA A 93 -5.73 -13.38 -18.84
N VAL A 94 -6.88 -13.33 -18.16
CA VAL A 94 -8.01 -14.25 -18.40
C VAL A 94 -8.52 -14.16 -19.84
N LYS A 95 -8.67 -12.95 -20.38
CA LYS A 95 -9.16 -12.74 -21.75
C LYS A 95 -8.18 -13.29 -22.79
N LYS A 96 -6.87 -13.12 -22.58
CA LYS A 96 -5.84 -13.68 -23.46
C LYS A 96 -5.87 -15.21 -23.44
N LEU A 97 -5.90 -15.79 -22.24
CA LEU A 97 -5.97 -17.24 -22.08
C LEU A 97 -7.23 -17.82 -22.73
N LYS A 98 -8.40 -17.20 -22.52
CA LYS A 98 -9.68 -17.62 -23.11
C LYS A 98 -9.65 -17.75 -24.63
N LYS A 99 -8.90 -16.89 -25.32
CA LYS A 99 -8.80 -16.94 -26.79
C LYS A 99 -8.07 -18.18 -27.30
N GLU A 100 -7.17 -18.75 -26.50
CA GLU A 100 -6.33 -19.87 -26.91
C GLU A 100 -6.84 -21.22 -26.40
N VAL A 101 -7.33 -21.27 -25.15
CA VAL A 101 -7.78 -22.54 -24.53
C VAL A 101 -9.30 -22.68 -24.45
N GLY A 102 -10.05 -21.65 -24.85
CA GLY A 102 -11.50 -21.60 -24.71
C GLY A 102 -11.97 -21.24 -23.29
N SER A 103 -13.17 -21.68 -22.91
CA SER A 103 -13.75 -21.33 -21.61
C SER A 103 -12.93 -21.92 -20.45
N LEU A 104 -12.51 -21.09 -19.48
CA LEU A 104 -11.75 -21.54 -18.30
C LEU A 104 -12.56 -22.44 -17.36
N ASP A 105 -13.90 -22.37 -17.38
CA ASP A 105 -14.74 -23.25 -16.56
C ASP A 105 -14.98 -24.63 -17.24
N LYS A 106 -14.57 -24.77 -18.50
CA LYS A 106 -14.71 -26.00 -19.31
C LYS A 106 -13.44 -26.25 -20.12
N VAL A 107 -12.27 -26.20 -19.46
CA VAL A 107 -11.00 -26.53 -20.12
C VAL A 107 -11.10 -27.95 -20.65
N SER A 108 -10.95 -28.12 -21.96
CA SER A 108 -11.05 -29.46 -22.58
C SER A 108 -9.97 -30.38 -22.00
N ALA A 109 -10.24 -31.68 -21.94
CA ALA A 109 -9.27 -32.67 -21.44
C ALA A 109 -7.93 -32.63 -22.19
N VAL A 110 -7.93 -32.16 -23.44
CA VAL A 110 -6.73 -31.97 -24.28
C VAL A 110 -5.97 -30.70 -23.87
N ALA A 111 -6.66 -29.57 -23.70
CA ALA A 111 -6.04 -28.33 -23.24
C ALA A 111 -5.52 -28.42 -21.79
N ALA A 112 -6.18 -29.21 -20.94
CA ALA A 112 -5.80 -29.44 -19.55
C ALA A 112 -4.42 -30.11 -19.39
N ARG A 113 -4.02 -30.93 -20.38
CA ARG A 113 -2.69 -31.57 -20.42
C ARG A 113 -1.62 -30.69 -21.09
N GLY A 114 -2.00 -29.51 -21.56
CA GLY A 114 -1.10 -28.56 -22.21
C GLY A 114 -0.02 -28.03 -21.27
N ILE A 115 1.10 -27.63 -21.86
CA ILE A 115 2.21 -26.96 -21.17
C ILE A 115 2.11 -25.46 -21.46
N VAL A 116 2.20 -24.62 -20.43
CA VAL A 116 2.04 -23.16 -20.55
C VAL A 116 3.02 -22.55 -21.56
N ASN A 117 4.28 -23.01 -21.58
CA ASN A 117 5.30 -22.52 -22.52
C ASN A 117 5.01 -22.85 -23.99
N ARG A 118 4.05 -23.75 -24.29
CA ARG A 118 3.61 -24.03 -25.66
C ARG A 118 2.47 -23.11 -26.11
N LEU A 119 1.87 -22.36 -25.19
CA LEU A 119 0.86 -21.37 -25.52
C LEU A 119 1.53 -20.15 -26.16
N ALA A 120 0.96 -19.65 -27.25
CA ALA A 120 1.42 -18.44 -27.91
C ALA A 120 1.38 -17.23 -26.96
N CYS A 121 0.42 -17.19 -26.03
CA CYS A 121 0.32 -16.13 -25.02
C CYS A 121 0.89 -16.50 -23.64
N GLY A 122 1.54 -17.66 -23.48
CA GLY A 122 1.98 -18.18 -22.18
C GLY A 122 2.93 -17.24 -21.43
N SER A 123 3.97 -16.76 -22.10
CA SER A 123 4.95 -15.83 -21.52
C SER A 123 4.34 -14.47 -21.17
N GLU A 124 3.39 -13.99 -21.96
CA GLU A 124 2.69 -12.73 -21.71
C GLU A 124 1.75 -12.84 -20.51
N ILE A 125 1.04 -13.96 -20.37
CA ILE A 125 0.20 -14.23 -19.19
C ILE A 125 1.04 -14.29 -17.93
N GLN A 126 2.19 -14.99 -17.96
CA GLN A 126 3.10 -15.05 -16.81
C GLN A 126 3.61 -13.66 -16.42
N LYS A 127 3.95 -12.80 -17.41
CA LYS A 127 4.32 -11.40 -17.16
C LYS A 127 3.19 -10.60 -16.51
N LEU A 128 1.95 -10.75 -16.98
CA LEU A 128 0.78 -10.11 -16.35
C LEU A 128 0.58 -10.61 -14.92
N CYS A 129 0.81 -11.90 -14.65
CA CYS A 129 0.76 -12.44 -13.29
C CYS A 129 1.86 -11.84 -12.41
N SER A 130 3.10 -11.76 -12.91
CA SER A 130 4.22 -11.12 -12.19
C SER A 130 3.89 -9.67 -11.85
N PHE A 131 3.43 -8.88 -12.83
CA PHE A 131 3.07 -7.48 -12.64
C PHE A 131 1.93 -7.31 -11.63
N ALA A 132 0.93 -8.20 -11.66
CA ALA A 132 -0.14 -8.21 -10.67
C ALA A 132 0.38 -8.55 -9.26
N VAL A 133 1.31 -9.50 -9.13
CA VAL A 133 1.95 -9.82 -7.83
C VAL A 133 2.74 -8.63 -7.30
N GLU A 134 3.53 -7.97 -8.14
CA GLU A 134 4.30 -6.77 -7.77
C GLU A 134 3.38 -5.60 -7.36
N SER A 135 2.27 -5.43 -8.07
CA SER A 135 1.24 -4.44 -7.72
C SER A 135 0.63 -4.74 -6.35
N ILE A 136 0.30 -6.01 -6.08
CA ILE A 136 -0.21 -6.42 -4.75
C ILE A 136 0.87 -6.24 -3.68
N ASP A 137 2.13 -6.62 -3.96
CA ASP A 137 3.22 -6.47 -3.00
C ASP A 137 3.49 -5.00 -2.68
N SER A 138 3.31 -4.10 -3.64
CA SER A 138 3.37 -2.66 -3.43
C SER A 138 2.20 -2.14 -2.59
N MET A 139 0.97 -2.64 -2.84
CA MET A 139 -0.21 -2.29 -2.04
C MET A 139 -0.13 -2.86 -0.61
N LEU A 140 0.49 -4.02 -0.43
CA LEU A 140 0.75 -4.63 0.88
C LEU A 140 1.99 -4.04 1.56
N SER A 141 2.85 -3.36 0.81
CA SER A 141 4.04 -2.67 1.30
C SER A 141 3.63 -1.30 1.83
N ILE A 142 3.15 -1.26 3.07
CA ILE A 142 2.95 0.01 3.77
C ILE A 142 4.34 0.56 4.18
N PRO A 143 4.61 1.87 4.06
CA PRO A 143 5.95 2.41 4.25
C PRO A 143 6.38 2.28 5.71
N GLY A 144 7.40 1.47 5.98
CA GLY A 144 8.04 1.33 7.29
C GLY A 144 8.71 -0.04 7.46
N PRO A 145 9.55 -0.22 8.49
CA PRO A 145 10.23 -1.50 8.80
C PRO A 145 9.22 -2.54 9.34
N GLN A 146 8.28 -2.98 8.51
CA GLN A 146 7.04 -3.64 8.93
C GLN A 146 7.12 -5.17 8.90
N THR A 147 7.68 -5.73 9.97
CA THR A 147 7.42 -7.12 10.37
C THR A 147 6.04 -7.30 11.02
N PHE A 148 5.31 -6.23 11.32
CA PHE A 148 4.06 -6.25 12.11
C PHE A 148 2.99 -5.29 11.56
N CYS A 149 1.70 -5.63 11.68
CA CYS A 149 0.59 -4.76 11.30
C CYS A 149 -0.68 -4.96 12.13
N ILE A 150 -1.49 -3.89 12.19
CA ILE A 150 -2.79 -3.83 12.87
C ILE A 150 -3.89 -3.82 11.80
N LEU A 151 -4.81 -4.76 11.88
CA LEU A 151 -5.99 -4.88 11.02
C LEU A 151 -7.26 -4.71 11.85
N PHE A 152 -8.35 -4.33 11.19
CA PHE A 152 -9.66 -4.21 11.83
C PHE A 152 -10.72 -5.10 11.19
N GLU A 153 -11.36 -5.92 11.97
CA GLU A 153 -12.45 -6.81 11.59
C GLU A 153 -13.74 -6.36 12.27
N ASP A 154 -14.89 -6.81 11.75
CA ASP A 154 -16.21 -6.64 12.36
C ASP A 154 -16.46 -5.24 12.95
N ILE A 155 -16.18 -4.21 12.16
CA ILE A 155 -16.36 -2.82 12.57
C ILE A 155 -17.86 -2.56 12.72
N SER A 156 -18.29 -2.25 13.93
CA SER A 156 -19.65 -1.83 14.26
C SER A 156 -19.69 -0.32 14.56
N PRO A 157 -20.88 0.24 14.84
CA PRO A 157 -20.98 1.62 15.30
C PRO A 157 -20.26 1.87 16.64
N THR A 158 -20.19 0.88 17.53
CA THR A 158 -19.70 1.06 18.90
C THR A 158 -18.56 0.12 19.29
N SER A 159 -18.09 -0.69 18.35
CA SER A 159 -17.00 -1.63 18.58
C SER A 159 -16.21 -1.92 17.31
N VAL A 160 -15.00 -2.43 17.50
CA VAL A 160 -14.16 -2.95 16.42
C VAL A 160 -13.38 -4.15 16.92
N VAL A 161 -13.20 -5.16 16.08
CA VAL A 161 -12.26 -6.25 16.36
C VAL A 161 -10.91 -5.84 15.79
N VAL A 162 -9.88 -5.76 16.62
CA VAL A 162 -8.50 -5.50 16.22
C VAL A 162 -7.77 -6.82 16.07
N SER A 163 -7.17 -7.05 14.90
CA SER A 163 -6.37 -8.24 14.59
C SER A 163 -4.91 -7.86 14.34
N LEU A 164 -4.00 -8.55 15.01
CA LEU A 164 -2.55 -8.32 14.94
C LEU A 164 -1.90 -9.38 14.05
N HIS A 165 -1.01 -8.95 13.15
CA HIS A 165 -0.34 -9.87 12.23
C HIS A 165 1.14 -9.57 12.11
N SER A 166 1.96 -10.62 12.01
CA SER A 166 3.34 -10.52 11.55
C SER A 166 3.50 -11.05 10.14
N ARG A 167 4.51 -10.54 9.42
CA ARG A 167 4.95 -11.04 8.11
C ARG A 167 6.15 -11.97 8.19
N ASP A 168 6.87 -11.95 9.31
CA ASP A 168 8.13 -12.68 9.51
C ASP A 168 7.94 -13.72 10.61
N GLU A 169 8.11 -15.00 10.28
CA GLU A 169 7.85 -16.10 11.22
C GLU A 169 8.77 -16.03 12.45
N ALA A 170 10.06 -15.70 12.26
CA ALA A 170 11.01 -15.56 13.38
C ALA A 170 10.64 -14.41 14.32
N PHE A 171 10.16 -13.29 13.75
CA PHE A 171 9.63 -12.17 14.53
C PHE A 171 8.35 -12.58 15.25
N ASP A 172 7.43 -13.26 14.58
CA ASP A 172 6.15 -13.73 15.14
C ASP A 172 6.36 -14.67 16.35
N GLU A 173 7.31 -15.59 16.25
CA GLU A 173 7.69 -16.52 17.32
C GLU A 173 8.31 -15.80 18.53
N SER A 174 8.94 -14.65 18.31
CA SER A 174 9.57 -13.87 19.38
C SER A 174 8.58 -13.02 20.20
N ILE A 175 7.37 -12.80 19.69
CA ILE A 175 6.33 -12.01 20.34
C ILE A 175 5.56 -12.87 21.33
N ILE A 176 5.49 -12.44 22.60
CA ILE A 176 4.65 -13.09 23.61
C ILE A 176 3.31 -12.37 23.78
N GLY A 177 3.24 -11.10 23.39
CA GLY A 177 2.04 -10.29 23.50
C GLY A 177 2.17 -8.92 22.85
N CYS A 178 1.09 -8.14 22.93
CA CYS A 178 1.02 -6.82 22.36
C CYS A 178 0.15 -5.90 23.20
N THR A 179 0.67 -4.71 23.48
CA THR A 179 -0.06 -3.65 24.17
C THR A 179 -0.75 -2.76 23.15
N ILE A 180 -2.02 -2.45 23.36
CA ILE A 180 -2.84 -1.68 22.43
C ILE A 180 -3.39 -0.43 23.13
N TRP A 181 -3.32 0.70 22.42
CA TRP A 181 -4.00 1.93 22.77
C TRP A 181 -4.92 2.34 21.62
N HIS A 182 -6.01 3.01 21.96
CA HIS A 182 -6.84 3.71 20.99
C HIS A 182 -7.05 5.17 21.40
N ARG A 183 -7.30 6.03 20.42
CA ARG A 183 -7.78 7.39 20.63
C ARG A 183 -8.69 7.80 19.49
N SER A 184 -9.68 8.64 19.75
CA SER A 184 -10.45 9.26 18.67
C SER A 184 -9.57 10.25 17.90
N PHE A 185 -9.98 10.61 16.69
CA PHE A 185 -9.29 11.62 15.90
C PHE A 185 -9.29 13.00 16.59
N GLU A 186 -10.33 13.30 17.36
CA GLU A 186 -10.46 14.53 18.13
C GLU A 186 -9.53 14.58 19.35
N ALA A 187 -9.17 13.42 19.91
CA ALA A 187 -8.25 13.34 21.03
C ALA A 187 -6.81 13.65 20.60
N MET A 188 -6.18 14.59 21.30
CA MET A 188 -4.84 15.10 20.97
C MET A 188 -3.76 14.03 21.20
N ASP A 189 -3.85 13.30 22.31
CA ASP A 189 -2.89 12.29 22.75
C ASP A 189 -3.57 10.96 23.07
N TYR A 190 -2.77 9.90 23.14
CA TYR A 190 -3.21 8.62 23.68
C TYR A 190 -3.22 8.67 25.21
N SER A 191 -4.10 7.90 25.84
CA SER A 191 -4.06 7.66 27.29
C SER A 191 -2.72 7.04 27.71
N ASP A 192 -2.27 7.37 28.92
CA ASP A 192 -1.09 6.74 29.54
C ASP A 192 -1.35 5.24 29.77
N GLU A 193 -2.57 4.89 30.19
CA GLU A 193 -2.98 3.51 30.35
C GLU A 193 -3.35 2.86 29.02
N PRO A 194 -2.89 1.62 28.77
CA PRO A 194 -3.27 0.89 27.57
C PRO A 194 -4.76 0.53 27.60
N THR A 195 -5.37 0.49 26.42
CA THR A 195 -6.74 0.00 26.26
C THR A 195 -6.83 -1.48 26.58
N CYS A 196 -5.83 -2.25 26.17
CA CYS A 196 -5.75 -3.68 26.46
C CYS A 196 -4.36 -4.24 26.17
N ILE A 197 -4.13 -5.47 26.63
CA ILE A 197 -2.97 -6.29 26.31
C ILE A 197 -3.49 -7.62 25.78
N ILE A 198 -2.99 -8.02 24.61
CA ILE A 198 -3.26 -9.35 24.02
C ILE A 198 -2.03 -10.22 24.23
N LEU A 199 -2.20 -11.43 24.75
CA LEU A 199 -1.12 -12.41 24.89
C LEU A 199 -1.28 -13.53 23.87
N ARG A 200 -0.18 -14.07 23.35
CA ARG A 200 -0.22 -15.22 22.45
C ARG A 200 -0.81 -16.46 23.17
N PRO A 201 -1.55 -17.33 22.46
CA PRO A 201 -1.73 -17.38 20.99
C PRO A 201 -2.78 -16.42 20.44
N ASP A 202 -3.47 -15.66 21.29
CA ASP A 202 -4.49 -14.73 20.82
C ASP A 202 -3.86 -13.61 19.99
N THR A 203 -4.52 -13.29 18.88
CA THR A 203 -4.11 -12.24 17.95
C THR A 203 -5.24 -11.27 17.65
N ARG A 204 -6.41 -11.46 18.28
CA ARG A 204 -7.62 -10.66 18.05
C ARG A 204 -8.24 -10.22 19.35
N ILE A 205 -8.72 -8.99 19.39
CA ILE A 205 -9.49 -8.48 20.53
C ILE A 205 -10.59 -7.53 20.07
N MET A 206 -11.75 -7.59 20.73
CA MET A 206 -12.81 -6.61 20.51
C MET A 206 -12.62 -5.41 21.44
N ILE A 207 -12.59 -4.21 20.87
CA ILE A 207 -12.59 -2.95 21.59
C ILE A 207 -13.99 -2.34 21.43
N SER A 208 -14.70 -2.20 22.55
CA SER A 208 -16.08 -1.69 22.64
C SER A 208 -16.15 -0.32 23.30
N GLY A 209 -17.32 0.32 23.25
CA GLY A 209 -17.53 1.65 23.84
C GLY A 209 -17.04 2.78 22.95
N LEU A 210 -16.88 2.52 21.66
CA LEU A 210 -16.53 3.53 20.67
C LEU A 210 -17.75 4.38 20.31
N ILE A 211 -17.49 5.60 19.86
CA ILE A 211 -18.50 6.53 19.38
C ILE A 211 -18.81 6.18 17.91
N PRO A 212 -20.08 6.09 17.51
CA PRO A 212 -20.45 5.89 16.11
C PRO A 212 -19.96 6.99 15.18
N SER A 213 -19.78 6.65 13.90
CA SER A 213 -19.36 7.58 12.85
C SER A 213 -18.12 8.41 13.21
N THR A 214 -17.16 7.80 13.91
CA THR A 214 -15.97 8.48 14.45
C THR A 214 -14.70 7.79 13.93
N GLU A 215 -13.72 8.59 13.53
CA GLU A 215 -12.38 8.10 13.17
C GLU A 215 -11.56 7.86 14.44
N TYR A 216 -10.86 6.73 14.49
CA TYR A 216 -10.00 6.33 15.59
C TYR A 216 -8.62 5.95 15.09
N PHE A 217 -7.62 6.22 15.92
CA PHE A 217 -6.26 5.72 15.77
C PHE A 217 -6.02 4.62 16.78
N PHE A 218 -5.40 3.53 16.34
CA PHE A 218 -4.97 2.44 17.18
C PHE A 218 -3.47 2.30 17.08
N ARG A 219 -2.83 2.24 18.23
CA ARG A 219 -1.40 2.01 18.38
C ARG A 219 -1.18 0.64 18.99
N ALA A 220 -0.26 -0.12 18.44
CA ALA A 220 0.13 -1.44 18.93
C ALA A 220 1.62 -1.50 19.18
N ALA A 221 2.01 -2.06 20.32
CA ALA A 221 3.39 -2.27 20.72
C ALA A 221 3.60 -3.76 21.03
N PRO A 222 4.03 -4.58 20.05
CA PRO A 222 4.39 -5.98 20.30
C PRO A 222 5.64 -6.05 21.19
N PHE A 223 5.64 -7.02 22.09
CA PHE A 223 6.72 -7.23 23.05
C PHE A 223 7.06 -8.71 23.23
N SER A 224 8.32 -8.95 23.61
CA SER A 224 8.83 -10.22 24.13
C SER A 224 8.93 -10.17 25.65
N ASN A 225 9.48 -11.22 26.25
CA ASN A 225 9.84 -11.23 27.68
C ASN A 225 10.92 -10.20 28.07
N THR A 226 11.63 -9.64 27.09
CA THR A 226 12.87 -8.86 27.32
C THR A 226 12.80 -7.47 26.74
N LYS A 227 11.94 -7.21 25.74
CA LYS A 227 11.85 -5.90 25.09
C LYS A 227 10.54 -5.66 24.35
N GLU A 228 10.23 -4.38 24.11
CA GLU A 228 9.28 -3.92 23.10
C GLU A 228 9.97 -3.87 21.73
N PHE A 229 9.29 -4.32 20.67
CA PHE A 229 9.88 -4.36 19.32
C PHE A 229 9.66 -3.08 18.51
N GLY A 230 8.78 -2.19 18.98
CA GLY A 230 8.43 -0.94 18.32
C GLY A 230 6.96 -0.61 18.48
N ARG A 231 6.51 0.45 17.80
CA ARG A 231 5.12 0.90 17.81
C ARG A 231 4.60 1.05 16.40
N TRP A 232 3.45 0.46 16.17
CA TRP A 232 2.72 0.52 14.90
C TRP A 232 1.44 1.30 15.13
N GLU A 233 1.00 2.04 14.13
CA GLU A 233 -0.23 2.79 14.18
C GLU A 233 -1.07 2.54 12.93
N SER A 234 -2.37 2.35 13.13
CA SER A 234 -3.36 2.18 12.07
C SER A 234 -4.63 2.92 12.44
N ARG A 235 -5.47 3.22 11.45
CA ARG A 235 -6.71 3.98 11.63
C ARG A 235 -7.92 3.17 11.23
N CYS A 236 -9.02 3.35 11.95
CA CYS A 236 -10.33 2.82 11.57
C CYS A 236 -11.42 3.86 11.73
N PHE A 237 -12.57 3.61 11.12
CA PHE A 237 -13.75 4.46 11.22
C PHE A 237 -14.94 3.60 11.64
N THR A 238 -15.59 3.94 12.75
CA THR A 238 -16.78 3.22 13.23
C THR A 238 -17.97 3.45 12.31
N GLN A 239 -18.87 2.46 12.24
CA GLN A 239 -20.02 2.56 11.33
C GLN A 239 -21.08 3.56 11.83
N ASP A 240 -21.96 3.95 10.91
CA ASP A 240 -23.16 4.70 11.25
C ASP A 240 -24.19 3.77 11.94
N PRO A 241 -24.86 4.22 13.02
CA PRO A 241 -25.81 3.39 13.77
C PRO A 241 -27.05 2.98 12.96
N ASN A 242 -27.38 3.69 11.88
CA ASN A 242 -28.53 3.42 11.04
C ASN A 242 -28.22 2.51 9.84
N GLY A 243 -27.01 1.97 9.72
CA GLY A 243 -26.68 0.94 8.70
C GLY A 243 -26.79 1.40 7.24
N THR A 244 -27.14 2.65 6.99
CA THR A 244 -27.07 3.23 5.65
C THR A 244 -25.61 3.20 5.25
N ARG A 245 -25.27 2.48 4.16
CA ARG A 245 -23.99 2.68 3.47
C ARG A 245 -23.84 4.18 3.28
N GLY A 246 -23.07 4.83 4.14
CA GLY A 246 -22.73 6.23 4.00
C GLY A 246 -22.14 6.35 2.61
N LYS A 247 -22.85 7.05 1.72
CA LYS A 247 -22.19 7.62 0.55
C LYS A 247 -21.02 8.39 1.13
N VAL A 248 -19.82 7.89 0.86
CA VAL A 248 -18.58 8.63 1.08
C VAL A 248 -18.83 10.03 0.49
N PRO A 249 -18.83 11.11 1.30
CA PRO A 249 -18.80 12.43 0.72
C PRO A 249 -17.51 12.53 -0.08
N ASP A 250 -17.67 12.90 -1.34
CA ASP A 250 -16.61 13.08 -2.33
C ASP A 250 -15.34 13.72 -1.75
N LEU A 251 -14.22 13.13 -2.14
CA LEU A 251 -12.95 13.78 -2.49
C LEU A 251 -12.87 15.29 -2.19
N ASN A 252 -12.52 15.67 -0.95
CA ASN A 252 -11.91 16.99 -0.72
C ASN A 252 -11.01 17.15 0.51
N TYR A 253 -10.69 16.10 1.26
CA TYR A 253 -9.89 16.25 2.50
C TYR A 253 -8.36 16.09 2.31
N ILE A 254 -7.86 15.76 1.12
CA ILE A 254 -6.41 15.69 0.87
C ILE A 254 -5.81 17.09 0.54
N SER A 255 -6.64 18.12 0.34
CA SER A 255 -6.16 19.47 -0.05
C SER A 255 -5.73 20.37 1.12
N LEU A 256 -5.91 20.00 2.39
CA LEU A 256 -5.66 20.91 3.51
C LEU A 256 -4.32 20.66 4.25
N SER A 257 -3.67 19.51 4.03
CA SER A 257 -2.38 19.19 4.65
C SER A 257 -1.17 19.47 3.75
N LEU A 258 -1.38 19.76 2.46
CA LEU A 258 -0.32 20.05 1.48
C LEU A 258 -0.09 21.56 1.23
N LYS A 259 -0.88 22.45 1.84
CA LYS A 259 -0.76 23.91 1.64
C LYS A 259 -0.01 24.67 2.74
N LYS A 260 0.46 24.01 3.81
CA LYS A 260 1.10 24.72 4.93
C LYS A 260 2.64 24.74 4.91
N GLU A 261 3.28 24.17 3.89
CA GLU A 261 4.74 24.16 3.75
C GLU A 261 5.28 24.97 2.55
N GLN A 262 4.43 25.71 1.83
CA GLN A 262 4.87 26.62 0.76
C GLN A 262 4.18 27.99 0.86
N GLU A 263 4.39 28.70 1.97
CA GLU A 263 4.24 30.16 1.99
C GLU A 263 5.12 30.76 3.10
N ASN A 264 6.42 30.45 3.06
CA ASN A 264 7.40 31.27 3.77
C ASN A 264 8.64 31.44 2.88
N GLY A 265 8.56 32.42 1.99
CA GLY A 265 9.64 32.74 1.07
C GLY A 265 9.28 33.88 0.13
N ASN A 266 9.74 35.08 0.49
CA ASN A 266 10.08 36.20 -0.39
C ASN A 266 8.93 37.02 -1.02
N ASN A 267 8.72 38.25 -0.52
CA ASN A 267 9.33 39.44 -1.15
C ASN A 267 8.92 40.76 -0.46
N GLN A 268 9.93 41.49 0.01
CA GLN A 268 9.90 42.95 0.11
C GLN A 268 9.91 43.55 -1.29
N THR A 269 9.12 44.61 -1.54
CA THR A 269 9.60 45.88 -2.13
C THR A 269 8.48 46.94 -2.26
N SER A 270 8.79 48.13 -1.73
CA SER A 270 8.49 49.46 -2.27
C SER A 270 7.05 50.00 -2.33
N SER A 271 6.68 50.72 -1.27
CA SER A 271 6.43 52.18 -1.28
C SER A 271 5.79 52.79 -2.53
N LYS A 272 4.56 53.31 -2.39
CA LYS A 272 4.09 54.55 -3.04
C LYS A 272 2.90 55.19 -2.28
N ARG A 273 3.21 56.33 -1.63
CA ARG A 273 2.45 57.60 -1.60
C ARG A 273 1.14 57.71 -0.80
N THR A 274 1.31 58.15 0.45
CA THR A 274 0.72 59.34 1.09
C THR A 274 -0.30 60.21 0.31
N LEU A 275 -1.49 60.41 0.87
CA LEU A 275 -2.01 61.69 1.44
C LEU A 275 -3.55 61.81 1.40
N LYS A 276 -4.11 62.18 2.55
CA LYS A 276 -5.32 62.98 2.86
C LYS A 276 -6.11 62.30 3.99
N GLU A 277 -5.78 62.55 5.25
CA GLU A 277 -6.17 63.74 6.03
C GLU A 277 -7.68 63.83 6.26
N THR A 278 -8.10 63.49 7.48
CA THR A 278 -9.27 64.07 8.15
C THR A 278 -9.02 64.00 9.67
N LEU A 279 -8.37 65.05 10.18
CA LEU A 279 -8.79 65.88 11.33
C LEU A 279 -10.07 65.38 12.05
N ARG A 280 -10.23 65.31 13.38
CA ARG A 280 -9.78 66.21 14.45
C ARG A 280 -10.22 65.62 15.81
N THR A 281 -9.32 65.71 16.79
CA THR A 281 -9.53 66.07 18.21
C THR A 281 -10.66 65.43 19.04
N ARG A 282 -10.27 64.82 20.17
CA ARG A 282 -10.52 65.48 21.47
C ARG A 282 -9.46 65.12 22.51
N VAL A 283 -9.01 66.17 23.17
CA VAL A 283 -7.94 66.29 24.16
C VAL A 283 -8.54 66.21 25.57
N MET A 284 -7.81 65.54 26.46
CA MET A 284 -7.71 65.74 27.92
C MET A 284 -8.88 65.47 28.89
N SER A 285 -8.56 64.54 29.81
CA SER A 285 -8.41 64.76 31.27
C SER A 285 -9.52 64.27 32.21
N MET A 286 -9.02 63.81 33.36
CA MET A 286 -9.63 63.46 34.65
C MET A 286 -10.11 62.01 34.79
N GLY A 287 -9.50 61.18 35.64
CA GLY A 287 -8.45 61.43 36.63
C GLY A 287 -7.84 60.15 37.18
#